data_AF-A0A956LA73-F1
#
_entry.id   AF-A0A956LA73-F1
#
_cell.length_a   1.000
_cell.length_b   1.000
_cell.length_c   1.000
_cell.angle_alpha   90.00
_cell.angle_beta   90.00
_cell.angle_gamma   90.00
#
_symmetry.space_group_name_H-M   'P 1'
#
loop_
_entity.id
_entity.type
_entity.pdbx_description
1 polymer ?
#
loop_
_entity_poly.entity_id
_entity_poly.type
_entity_poly.pdbx_seq_one_letter_code
_entity_poly.pdbx_strand_id
1 'polypeptide(L)'
;ELGDTWERLTDGMVMVYVPAGSFLMGSLGSDPDAENDELPQHRVALDGFWLDRTEVTNFQYGRCVADGDCRESSYADDADWNGRQQPVVGVSWDDAVAYCAWAGGQLPTEAQWEYAARGPESLKYPWGNDAPDETLLNYSLSVGGTTEVGSYPAGASWVGALDMAGNV
;
A
#
# COMPACT_ATOMS: atom_id res chain seq x y z
N GLU A 1 -7.68 -13.30 -12.39
CA GLU A 1 -8.07 -14.11 -11.22
C GLU A 1 -7.06 -13.89 -10.10
N LEU A 2 -7.32 -14.43 -8.89
CA LEU A 2 -6.38 -14.27 -7.76
C LEU A 2 -4.97 -14.75 -8.16
N GLY A 3 -3.97 -13.92 -7.90
CA GLY A 3 -2.57 -14.18 -8.29
C GLY A 3 -2.18 -13.62 -9.66
N ASP A 4 -3.12 -13.07 -10.43
CA ASP A 4 -2.78 -12.35 -11.65
C ASP A 4 -2.03 -11.05 -11.33
N THR A 5 -1.04 -10.76 -12.16
CA THR A 5 -0.28 -9.52 -12.12
C THR A 5 -0.33 -8.82 -13.47
N TRP A 6 -0.23 -7.49 -13.44
CA TRP A 6 -0.16 -6.66 -14.63
C TRP A 6 0.87 -5.55 -14.43
N GLU A 7 1.82 -5.43 -15.36
CA GLU A 7 2.77 -4.32 -15.35
C GLU A 7 2.20 -3.12 -16.12
N ARG A 8 2.06 -2.00 -15.40
CA ARG A 8 1.63 -0.71 -15.96
C ARG A 8 2.80 -0.07 -16.68
N LEU A 9 2.68 0.11 -18.01
CA LEU A 9 3.79 0.59 -18.85
C LEU A 9 4.26 2.01 -18.51
N THR A 10 3.36 2.86 -18.00
CA THR A 10 3.63 4.27 -17.71
C THR A 10 4.78 4.44 -16.72
N ASP A 11 4.75 3.69 -15.63
CA ASP A 11 5.72 3.77 -14.54
C ASP A 11 6.54 2.49 -14.33
N GLY A 12 6.08 1.36 -14.87
CA GLY A 12 6.65 0.03 -14.64
C GLY A 12 6.16 -0.61 -13.34
N MET A 13 5.05 -0.12 -12.76
CA MET A 13 4.48 -0.71 -11.56
C MET A 13 3.85 -2.07 -11.86
N VAL A 14 4.22 -3.09 -11.07
CA VAL A 14 3.50 -4.35 -11.04
C VAL A 14 2.27 -4.16 -10.16
N MET A 15 1.09 -4.39 -10.73
CA MET A 15 -0.17 -4.41 -10.02
C MET A 15 -0.60 -5.86 -9.73
N VAL A 16 -1.31 -6.07 -8.64
CA VAL A 16 -1.97 -7.33 -8.28
C VAL A 16 -3.48 -7.21 -8.48
N TYR A 17 -4.12 -8.26 -8.97
CA TYR A 17 -5.57 -8.31 -9.07
C TYR A 17 -6.21 -8.67 -7.73
N VAL A 18 -7.10 -7.81 -7.24
CA VAL A 18 -7.96 -8.04 -6.08
C VAL A 18 -9.32 -8.53 -6.57
N PRO A 19 -9.69 -9.80 -6.35
CA PRO A 19 -10.98 -10.33 -6.78
C PRO A 19 -12.16 -9.62 -6.09
N ALA A 20 -13.31 -9.57 -6.77
CA ALA A 20 -14.56 -9.13 -6.16
C ALA A 20 -14.90 -10.00 -4.94
N GLY A 21 -15.50 -9.40 -3.92
CA GLY A 21 -15.83 -10.13 -2.69
C GLY A 21 -16.46 -9.24 -1.63
N SER A 22 -16.57 -9.81 -0.43
CA SER A 22 -17.00 -9.06 0.75
C SER A 22 -16.15 -9.43 1.95
N PHE A 23 -15.97 -8.47 2.84
CA PHE A 23 -15.27 -8.65 4.10
C PHE A 23 -15.93 -7.83 5.20
N LEU A 24 -15.48 -8.04 6.43
CA LEU A 24 -15.80 -7.17 7.56
C LEU A 24 -14.71 -6.09 7.65
N MET A 25 -15.10 -4.85 7.34
CA MET A 25 -14.26 -3.65 7.45
C MET A 25 -14.31 -3.11 8.87
N GLY A 26 -13.20 -2.58 9.36
CA GLY A 26 -13.06 -2.04 10.71
C GLY A 26 -12.95 -3.12 11.80
N SER A 27 -13.12 -2.69 13.04
CA SER A 27 -12.77 -3.46 14.23
C SER A 27 -13.98 -3.82 15.09
N LEU A 28 -13.89 -4.95 15.80
CA LEU A 28 -14.92 -5.33 16.76
C LEU A 28 -14.86 -4.39 17.97
N GLY A 29 -16.01 -3.99 18.52
CA GLY A 29 -16.03 -3.15 19.73
C GLY A 29 -15.46 -3.83 20.99
N SER A 30 -15.14 -5.12 20.91
CA SER A 30 -14.43 -5.87 21.95
C SER A 30 -12.92 -5.96 21.74
N ASP A 31 -12.41 -5.46 20.61
CA ASP A 31 -10.98 -5.42 20.34
C ASP A 31 -10.35 -4.31 21.21
N PRO A 32 -9.42 -4.66 22.13
CA PRO A 32 -8.80 -3.66 23.00
C PRO A 32 -7.85 -2.73 22.27
N ASP A 33 -7.42 -3.08 21.06
CA ASP A 33 -6.50 -2.28 20.24
C ASP A 33 -7.24 -1.32 19.29
N ALA A 34 -8.59 -1.41 19.20
CA ALA A 34 -9.38 -0.63 18.25
C ALA A 34 -9.62 0.81 18.72
N GLU A 35 -9.38 1.76 17.80
CA GLU A 35 -9.72 3.16 17.99
C GLU A 35 -11.18 3.47 17.63
N ASN A 36 -11.70 4.63 18.07
CA ASN A 36 -13.12 4.98 17.92
C ASN A 36 -13.56 5.12 16.45
N ASP A 37 -12.66 5.52 15.56
CA ASP A 37 -12.91 5.68 14.13
C ASP A 37 -12.82 4.36 13.35
N GLU A 38 -12.33 3.28 13.97
CA GLU A 38 -12.36 1.92 13.40
C GLU A 38 -13.68 1.18 13.67
N LEU A 39 -14.57 1.75 14.49
CA LEU A 39 -15.81 1.14 14.94
C LEU A 39 -17.05 1.72 14.22
N PRO A 40 -18.14 0.94 14.04
CA PRO A 40 -18.22 -0.50 14.27
C PRO A 40 -17.76 -1.30 13.04
N GLN A 41 -17.30 -2.53 13.29
CA GLN A 41 -17.13 -3.50 12.23
C GLN A 41 -18.43 -3.72 11.44
N HIS A 42 -18.33 -3.68 10.12
CA HIS A 42 -19.48 -3.83 9.22
C HIS A 42 -19.10 -4.51 7.91
N ARG A 43 -20.10 -5.09 7.22
CA ARG A 43 -19.86 -5.79 5.95
C ARG A 43 -19.76 -4.81 4.79
N VAL A 44 -18.70 -4.91 4.02
CA VAL A 44 -18.49 -4.18 2.76
C VAL A 44 -18.35 -5.18 1.62
N ALA A 45 -18.93 -4.87 0.45
CA ALA A 45 -18.78 -5.63 -0.77
C ALA A 45 -18.13 -4.76 -1.85
N LEU A 46 -17.16 -5.32 -2.57
CA LEU A 46 -16.39 -4.63 -3.59
C LEU A 46 -16.39 -5.45 -4.89
N ASP A 47 -16.43 -4.76 -6.02
CA ASP A 47 -16.07 -5.34 -7.31
C ASP A 47 -14.56 -5.60 -7.38
N GLY A 48 -14.12 -6.38 -8.37
CA GLY A 48 -12.70 -6.66 -8.58
C GLY A 48 -11.95 -5.44 -9.12
N PHE A 49 -10.72 -5.25 -8.68
CA PHE A 49 -9.88 -4.11 -9.07
C PHE A 49 -8.39 -4.48 -9.09
N TRP A 50 -7.58 -3.61 -9.69
CA TRP A 50 -6.12 -3.73 -9.65
C TRP A 50 -5.57 -2.78 -8.59
N LEU A 51 -4.61 -3.25 -7.79
CA LEU A 51 -3.89 -2.45 -6.80
C LEU A 51 -2.39 -2.54 -7.10
N ASP A 52 -1.65 -1.45 -6.90
CA ASP A 52 -0.19 -1.49 -6.98
C ASP A 52 0.35 -2.52 -5.97
N ARG A 53 1.33 -3.33 -6.38
CA ARG A 53 1.85 -4.43 -5.54
C ARG A 53 2.65 -3.90 -4.34
N THR A 54 3.25 -2.73 -4.50
CA THR A 54 4.01 -2.02 -3.49
C THR A 54 3.61 -0.56 -3.53
N GLU A 55 4.12 0.23 -2.60
CA GLU A 55 4.08 1.68 -2.68
C GLU A 55 4.85 2.19 -3.91
N VAL A 56 4.53 3.40 -4.34
CA VAL A 56 5.19 4.07 -5.46
C VAL A 56 6.63 4.41 -5.05
N THR A 57 7.61 3.95 -5.83
CA THR A 57 9.02 4.21 -5.56
C THR A 57 9.46 5.61 -6.00
N ASN A 58 10.58 6.10 -5.45
CA ASN A 58 11.23 7.32 -5.95
C ASN A 58 11.54 7.25 -7.46
N PHE A 59 11.94 6.08 -7.98
CA PHE A 59 12.16 5.90 -9.42
C PHE A 59 10.90 6.14 -10.24
N GLN A 60 9.79 5.53 -9.84
CA GLN A 60 8.51 5.63 -10.54
C GLN A 60 7.97 7.06 -10.47
N TYR A 61 7.96 7.66 -9.28
CA TYR A 61 7.54 9.04 -9.09
C TYR A 61 8.42 10.03 -9.88
N GLY A 62 9.72 9.80 -9.92
CA GLY A 62 10.67 10.60 -10.69
C GLY A 62 10.38 10.62 -12.20
N ARG A 63 9.73 9.59 -12.76
CA ARG A 63 9.26 9.62 -14.16
C ARG A 63 8.14 10.62 -14.37
N CYS A 64 7.16 10.67 -13.45
CA CYS A 64 6.08 11.66 -13.49
C CYS A 64 6.62 13.10 -13.36
N VAL A 65 7.62 13.30 -12.48
CA VAL A 65 8.29 14.59 -12.33
C VAL A 65 9.03 14.97 -13.63
N ALA A 66 9.75 14.03 -14.24
CA ALA A 66 10.48 14.26 -15.49
C ALA A 66 9.57 14.60 -16.68
N ASP A 67 8.35 14.03 -16.70
CA ASP A 67 7.33 14.35 -17.70
C ASP A 67 6.62 15.70 -17.44
N GLY A 68 6.80 16.26 -16.24
CA GLY A 68 6.27 17.57 -15.83
C GLY A 68 4.86 17.53 -15.24
N ASP A 69 4.31 16.35 -14.98
CA ASP A 69 2.96 16.14 -14.44
C ASP A 69 2.93 16.07 -12.90
N CYS A 70 4.06 15.77 -12.26
CA CYS A 70 4.19 15.75 -10.80
C CYS A 70 5.15 16.82 -10.27
N ARG A 71 4.86 17.32 -9.07
CA ARG A 71 5.80 18.13 -8.29
C ARG A 71 6.86 17.25 -7.65
N GLU A 72 8.09 17.73 -7.57
CA GLU A 72 9.17 17.04 -6.86
C GLU A 72 8.84 16.84 -5.36
N SER A 73 9.22 15.67 -4.83
CA SER A 73 9.09 15.36 -3.40
C SER A 73 9.90 16.35 -2.55
N SER A 74 9.40 16.69 -1.36
CA SER A 74 10.16 17.51 -0.41
C SER A 74 11.45 16.84 0.11
N TYR A 75 11.62 15.53 -0.12
CA TYR A 75 12.80 14.75 0.27
C TYR A 75 13.64 14.27 -0.93
N ALA A 76 13.43 14.83 -2.13
CA ALA A 76 14.14 14.39 -3.34
C ALA A 76 15.68 14.48 -3.22
N ASP A 77 16.18 15.45 -2.43
CA ASP A 77 17.62 15.66 -2.18
C ASP A 77 18.12 15.02 -0.86
N ASP A 78 17.27 14.28 -0.14
CA ASP A 78 17.64 13.64 1.13
C ASP A 78 18.05 12.18 0.92
N ALA A 79 19.33 11.89 1.15
CA ALA A 79 19.93 10.57 0.91
C ALA A 79 19.34 9.45 1.77
N ASP A 80 18.68 9.79 2.89
CA ASP A 80 18.03 8.80 3.75
C ASP A 80 16.67 8.32 3.18
N TRP A 81 16.09 9.09 2.24
CA TRP A 81 14.71 8.88 1.74
C TRP A 81 14.58 8.82 0.21
N ASN A 82 15.62 9.20 -0.54
CA ASN A 82 15.58 9.29 -2.00
C ASN A 82 16.13 8.06 -2.74
N GLY A 83 16.36 6.95 -2.02
CA GLY A 83 16.81 5.70 -2.61
C GLY A 83 15.87 5.25 -3.74
N ARG A 84 16.45 4.81 -4.86
CA ARG A 84 15.71 4.52 -6.10
C ARG A 84 14.49 3.61 -5.90
N GLN A 85 14.63 2.58 -5.07
CA GLN A 85 13.60 1.58 -4.77
C GLN A 85 12.91 1.81 -3.41
N GLN A 86 13.26 2.86 -2.67
CA GLN A 86 12.48 3.27 -1.50
C GLN A 86 11.15 3.88 -1.97
N PRO A 87 10.08 3.78 -1.15
CA PRO A 87 8.84 4.49 -1.42
C PRO A 87 9.10 6.00 -1.45
N VAL A 88 8.42 6.70 -2.35
CA VAL A 88 8.46 8.17 -2.34
C VAL A 88 7.75 8.69 -1.10
N VAL A 89 8.39 9.61 -0.39
CA VAL A 89 7.83 10.29 0.80
C VAL A 89 7.76 11.81 0.58
N GLY A 90 7.13 12.54 1.50
CA GLY A 90 7.01 14.01 1.40
C GLY A 90 6.23 14.50 0.18
N VAL A 91 5.26 13.70 -0.26
CA VAL A 91 4.26 14.07 -1.26
C VAL A 91 2.95 14.36 -0.54
N SER A 92 2.20 15.36 -1.02
CA SER A 92 0.87 15.63 -0.50
C SER A 92 -0.17 14.67 -1.10
N TRP A 93 -1.39 14.67 -0.54
CA TRP A 93 -2.50 13.93 -1.14
C TRP A 93 -2.79 14.37 -2.58
N ASP A 94 -2.71 15.68 -2.86
CA ASP A 94 -2.90 16.21 -4.23
C ASP A 94 -1.79 15.73 -5.19
N ASP A 95 -0.55 15.63 -4.70
CA ASP A 95 0.57 15.09 -5.48
C ASP A 95 0.36 13.59 -5.80
N ALA A 96 -0.13 12.82 -4.83
CA ALA A 96 -0.46 11.41 -5.02
C ALA A 96 -1.61 11.22 -6.03
N VAL A 97 -2.63 12.08 -5.98
CA VAL A 97 -3.71 12.09 -6.99
C VAL A 97 -3.17 12.42 -8.38
N ALA A 98 -2.30 13.44 -8.50
CA ALA A 98 -1.67 13.80 -9.77
C ALA A 98 -0.85 12.63 -10.34
N TYR A 99 -0.05 11.96 -9.50
CA TYR A 99 0.69 10.76 -9.89
C TYR A 99 -0.23 9.66 -10.40
N CYS A 100 -1.29 9.32 -9.66
CA CYS A 100 -2.23 8.30 -10.08
C CYS A 100 -2.88 8.64 -11.43
N ALA A 101 -3.30 9.90 -11.62
CA ALA A 101 -3.89 10.35 -12.87
C ALA A 101 -2.91 10.22 -14.05
N TRP A 102 -1.66 10.64 -13.86
CA TRP A 102 -0.59 10.48 -14.85
C TRP A 102 -0.30 9.00 -15.17
N ALA A 103 -0.24 8.15 -14.14
CA ALA A 103 0.02 6.72 -14.29
C ALA A 103 -1.14 5.99 -15.03
N GLY A 104 -2.34 6.55 -15.01
CA GLY A 104 -3.56 5.96 -15.58
C GLY A 104 -4.41 5.19 -14.56
N GLY A 105 -4.27 5.50 -13.27
CA GLY A 105 -5.02 4.93 -12.16
C GLY A 105 -5.67 5.99 -11.27
N GLN A 106 -6.00 5.60 -10.05
CA GLN A 106 -6.56 6.46 -9.00
C GLN A 106 -6.12 5.92 -7.64
N LEU A 107 -6.23 6.75 -6.60
CA LEU A 107 -6.04 6.29 -5.23
C LEU A 107 -7.08 5.22 -4.88
N PRO A 108 -6.72 4.17 -4.13
CA PRO A 108 -7.70 3.25 -3.59
C PRO A 108 -8.61 3.98 -2.60
N THR A 109 -9.87 3.56 -2.54
CA THR A 109 -10.70 3.88 -1.37
C THR A 109 -10.15 3.18 -0.14
N GLU A 110 -10.46 3.69 1.05
CA GLU A 110 -10.09 3.04 2.32
C GLU A 110 -10.56 1.58 2.37
N ALA A 111 -11.80 1.31 1.94
CA ALA A 111 -12.36 -0.04 1.88
C ALA A 111 -11.58 -0.96 0.92
N GLN A 112 -11.13 -0.44 -0.23
CA GLN A 112 -10.30 -1.21 -1.16
C GLN A 112 -8.93 -1.54 -0.56
N TRP A 113 -8.31 -0.56 0.11
CA TRP A 113 -7.01 -0.73 0.75
C TRP A 113 -7.10 -1.75 1.88
N GLU A 114 -8.08 -1.64 2.78
CA GLU A 114 -8.26 -2.58 3.89
C GLU A 114 -8.63 -3.99 3.40
N TYR A 115 -9.47 -4.11 2.36
CA TYR A 115 -9.81 -5.41 1.80
C TYR A 115 -8.60 -6.10 1.15
N ALA A 116 -7.77 -5.34 0.43
CA ALA A 116 -6.53 -5.88 -0.13
C ALA A 116 -5.57 -6.36 0.96
N ALA A 117 -5.48 -5.64 2.08
CA ALA A 117 -4.68 -6.05 3.23
C ALA A 117 -5.25 -7.30 3.93
N ARG A 118 -6.51 -7.27 4.39
CA ARG A 118 -7.08 -8.24 5.34
C ARG A 118 -7.81 -9.42 4.69
N GLY A 119 -8.28 -9.23 3.46
CA GLY A 119 -9.00 -10.23 2.69
C GLY A 119 -10.38 -10.64 3.22
N PRO A 120 -11.01 -11.64 2.58
CA PRO A 120 -12.38 -12.05 2.88
C PRO A 120 -12.55 -12.67 4.28
N GLU A 121 -11.45 -13.09 4.90
CA GLU A 121 -11.42 -13.63 6.26
C GLU A 121 -11.25 -12.54 7.33
N SER A 122 -11.07 -11.27 6.94
CA SER A 122 -10.89 -10.13 7.85
C SER A 122 -9.77 -10.35 8.87
N LEU A 123 -8.60 -10.81 8.40
CA LEU A 123 -7.42 -11.11 9.21
C LEU A 123 -6.93 -9.89 9.99
N LYS A 124 -6.26 -10.08 11.13
CA LYS A 124 -5.72 -8.97 11.94
C LYS A 124 -4.60 -8.22 11.20
N TYR A 125 -3.72 -8.94 10.52
CA TYR A 125 -2.62 -8.41 9.73
C TYR A 125 -2.66 -8.97 8.30
N PRO A 126 -1.94 -8.36 7.33
CA PRO A 126 -1.90 -8.86 5.96
C PRO A 126 -1.48 -10.33 5.85
N TRP A 127 -0.54 -10.76 6.68
CA TRP A 127 -0.01 -12.12 6.73
C TRP A 127 -0.80 -13.09 7.63
N GLY A 128 -1.82 -12.63 8.35
CA GLY A 128 -2.59 -13.46 9.27
C GLY A 128 -2.77 -12.87 10.67
N ASN A 129 -2.84 -13.73 11.67
CA ASN A 129 -3.13 -13.34 13.06
C ASN A 129 -1.92 -13.49 14.00
N ASP A 130 -0.78 -13.96 13.47
CA ASP A 130 0.46 -14.04 14.23
C ASP A 130 1.04 -12.64 14.46
N ALA A 131 1.71 -12.48 15.61
CA ALA A 131 2.26 -11.20 16.03
C ALA A 131 3.28 -10.65 15.01
N PRO A 132 3.34 -9.32 14.83
CA PRO A 132 4.33 -8.70 13.95
C PRO A 132 5.75 -8.92 14.47
N ASP A 133 6.70 -9.06 13.54
CA ASP A 133 8.13 -9.01 13.80
C ASP A 133 8.88 -8.38 12.61
N GLU A 134 10.16 -8.08 12.79
CA GLU A 134 11.00 -7.38 11.79
C GLU A 134 11.26 -8.19 10.50
N THR A 135 10.79 -9.43 10.39
CA THR A 135 10.82 -10.20 9.14
C THR A 135 9.57 -10.01 8.28
N LEU A 136 8.50 -9.45 8.87
CA LEU A 136 7.20 -9.27 8.24
C LEU A 136 6.96 -7.82 7.78
N LEU A 137 7.59 -6.83 8.42
CA LEU A 137 7.43 -5.42 8.09
C LEU A 137 8.55 -4.55 8.68
N ASN A 138 8.66 -3.33 8.16
CA ASN A 138 9.41 -2.24 8.81
C ASN A 138 8.48 -1.40 9.70
N TYR A 139 8.68 -1.43 11.01
CA TYR A 139 7.84 -0.73 11.98
C TYR A 139 8.66 -0.23 13.19
N SER A 140 8.04 0.54 14.08
CA SER A 140 8.63 1.02 15.36
C SER A 140 9.99 1.73 15.23
N LEU A 141 10.26 2.35 14.08
CA LEU A 141 11.55 2.98 13.75
C LEU A 141 12.75 2.01 13.83
N SER A 142 12.55 0.69 13.69
CA SER A 142 13.63 -0.31 13.78
C SER A 142 14.79 -0.04 12.82
N VAL A 143 14.50 0.48 11.61
CA VAL A 143 15.52 0.83 10.61
C VAL A 143 15.89 2.33 10.65
N GLY A 144 15.03 3.18 11.23
CA GLY A 144 15.22 4.64 11.27
C GLY A 144 14.80 5.41 10.01
N GLY A 145 14.28 4.70 8.99
CA GLY A 145 13.76 5.27 7.75
C GLY A 145 12.95 4.23 6.97
N THR A 146 12.62 4.52 5.72
CA THR A 146 11.97 3.55 4.82
C THR A 146 12.96 2.54 4.29
N THR A 147 12.47 1.35 3.92
CA THR A 147 13.25 0.33 3.23
C THR A 147 12.87 0.27 1.75
N GLU A 148 13.68 -0.41 0.94
CA GLU A 148 13.26 -0.71 -0.43
C GLU A 148 11.94 -1.47 -0.43
N VAL A 149 11.02 -1.09 -1.33
CA VAL A 149 9.72 -1.74 -1.44
C VAL A 149 9.86 -3.23 -1.72
N GLY A 150 9.01 -4.05 -1.11
CA GLY A 150 9.00 -5.50 -1.24
C GLY A 150 10.11 -6.22 -0.48
N SER A 151 10.80 -5.55 0.44
CA SER A 151 11.84 -6.17 1.29
C SER A 151 11.30 -7.24 2.24
N TYR A 152 9.98 -7.24 2.51
CA TYR A 152 9.31 -8.14 3.45
C TYR A 152 8.29 -9.05 2.76
N PRO A 153 8.74 -10.01 1.91
CA PRO A 153 7.82 -10.88 1.17
C PRO A 153 6.97 -11.79 2.07
N ALA A 154 7.41 -12.07 3.30
CA ALA A 154 6.64 -12.83 4.27
C ALA A 154 5.46 -12.04 4.87
N GLY A 155 5.49 -10.71 4.77
CA GLY A 155 4.40 -9.82 5.17
C GLY A 155 3.32 -9.61 4.11
N ALA A 156 3.38 -10.36 3.00
CA ALA A 156 2.44 -10.21 1.90
C ALA A 156 0.99 -10.46 2.33
N SER A 157 0.08 -9.67 1.78
CA SER A 157 -1.36 -9.90 1.87
C SER A 157 -1.81 -11.13 1.06
N TRP A 158 -3.08 -11.53 1.23
CA TRP A 158 -3.70 -12.64 0.51
C TRP A 158 -3.71 -12.50 -1.03
N VAL A 159 -3.58 -11.28 -1.55
CA VAL A 159 -3.46 -10.98 -3.00
C VAL A 159 -2.02 -10.79 -3.47
N GLY A 160 -1.05 -10.87 -2.56
CA GLY A 160 0.38 -10.66 -2.87
C GLY A 160 0.82 -9.20 -2.93
N ALA A 161 -0.04 -8.25 -2.51
CA ALA A 161 0.39 -6.88 -2.21
C ALA A 161 1.30 -6.91 -0.97
N LEU A 162 2.40 -6.15 -1.03
CA LEU A 162 3.46 -6.09 -0.03
C LEU A 162 3.37 -4.77 0.72
N ASP A 163 4.00 -4.75 1.90
CA ASP A 163 4.17 -3.53 2.71
C ASP A 163 2.85 -2.80 3.04
N MET A 164 1.72 -3.53 3.01
CA MET A 164 0.40 -3.05 3.44
C MET A 164 0.34 -2.77 4.95
N ALA A 165 1.40 -3.06 5.69
CA ALA A 165 1.59 -2.65 7.07
C ALA A 165 3.06 -2.22 7.25
N GLY A 166 3.27 -1.03 7.81
CA GLY A 166 4.60 -0.45 8.01
C GLY A 166 5.10 0.36 6.82
N ASN A 167 6.40 0.68 6.84
CA ASN A 167 7.10 1.48 5.83
C ASN A 167 6.62 2.94 5.68
N VAL A 168 5.42 3.21 5.10
CA VAL A 168 4.85 4.57 4.91
C VAL A 168 3.34 4.66 5.11
#